data_AF-A0A1F9GN48-F1
#
_entry.id   AF-A0A1F9GN48-F1
#
_cell.length_a   1.000
_cell.length_b   1.000
_cell.length_c   1.000
_cell.angle_alpha   90.00
_cell.angle_beta   90.00
_cell.angle_gamma   90.00
#
_symmetry.space_group_name_H-M   'P 1'
#
loop_
_entity.id
_entity.type
_entity.pdbx_description
1 polymer ?
#
loop_
_entity_poly.entity_id
_entity_poly.type
_entity_poly.pdbx_seq_one_letter_code
_entity_poly.pdbx_strand_id
1 'polypeptide(L)'
;MKKIFLVFVLGLLASPVLADNLCKKIIKSLESEVQGKKGVEEDGRRAMLSEQEYMTDLRNSYPKDLRNYENDKQKGMAECAKERACDRAATAANYDETIHLYKEQFESEMKQATDRYMGIEHSVSDVHRERVSAEGRLSKTRRNCR
;
A
#
# COMPACT_ATOMS: atom_id res chain seq x y z
N MET A 1 56.79 11.90 -40.58
CA MET A 1 55.97 12.15 -39.36
C MET A 1 54.78 13.08 -39.64
N LYS A 2 53.94 12.83 -40.66
CA LYS A 2 52.79 13.71 -41.00
C LYS A 2 51.41 13.05 -40.88
N LYS A 3 51.34 11.72 -40.66
CA LYS A 3 50.07 10.96 -40.61
C LYS A 3 49.52 10.71 -39.19
N ILE A 4 50.35 10.82 -38.15
CA ILE A 4 49.93 10.60 -36.74
C ILE A 4 49.23 11.83 -36.15
N PHE A 5 49.55 13.03 -36.65
CA PHE A 5 48.96 14.29 -36.18
C PHE A 5 47.48 14.44 -36.58
N LEU A 6 47.07 13.88 -37.72
CA LEU A 6 45.69 13.98 -38.22
C LEU A 6 44.71 13.11 -37.41
N VAL A 7 45.18 12.00 -36.84
CA VAL A 7 44.35 11.10 -36.02
C VAL A 7 44.11 11.69 -34.62
N PHE A 8 45.09 12.41 -34.06
CA PHE A 8 44.96 13.08 -32.76
C PHE A 8 43.94 14.24 -32.80
N VAL A 9 43.88 14.99 -33.90
CA VAL A 9 42.94 16.11 -34.06
C VAL A 9 41.51 15.63 -34.34
N LEU A 10 41.34 14.52 -35.07
CA LEU A 10 40.03 13.91 -35.30
C LEU A 10 39.48 13.18 -34.05
N GLY A 11 40.34 12.64 -33.18
CA GLY A 11 39.94 12.04 -31.90
C GLY A 11 39.46 13.08 -30.86
N LEU A 12 40.03 14.29 -30.88
CA LEU A 12 39.64 15.37 -29.98
C LEU A 12 38.29 16.02 -30.35
N LEU A 13 37.93 16.06 -31.65
CA LEU A 13 36.67 16.63 -32.14
C LEU A 13 35.48 15.65 -32.13
N ALA A 14 35.73 14.35 -32.00
CA ALA A 14 34.67 13.36 -31.75
C ALA A 14 34.18 13.33 -30.28
N SER A 15 34.91 13.97 -29.36
CA SER A 15 34.62 13.93 -27.91
C SER A 15 33.36 14.68 -27.46
N PRO A 16 33.00 15.88 -27.95
CA PRO A 16 31.86 16.64 -27.39
C PRO A 16 30.50 16.15 -27.89
N VAL A 17 30.38 15.75 -29.17
CA VAL A 17 29.11 15.27 -29.73
C VAL A 17 28.74 13.88 -29.20
N LEU A 18 29.72 12.98 -29.03
CA LEU A 18 29.47 11.69 -28.38
C LEU A 18 29.12 11.86 -26.90
N ALA A 19 29.81 12.77 -26.18
CA ALA A 19 29.51 13.06 -24.78
C ALA A 19 28.09 13.62 -24.60
N ASP A 20 27.63 14.54 -25.46
CA ASP A 20 26.28 15.11 -25.41
C ASP A 20 25.20 14.04 -25.66
N ASN A 21 25.39 13.18 -26.66
CA ASN A 21 24.46 12.08 -26.95
C ASN A 21 24.41 11.03 -25.82
N LEU A 22 25.53 10.73 -25.18
CA LEU A 22 25.58 9.86 -24.01
C LEU A 22 24.88 10.50 -22.81
N CYS A 23 25.13 11.79 -22.55
CA CYS A 23 24.46 12.57 -21.51
C CYS A 23 22.93 12.55 -21.68
N LYS A 24 22.42 12.81 -22.88
CA LYS A 24 20.98 12.76 -23.18
C LYS A 24 20.37 11.39 -22.92
N LYS A 25 21.05 10.31 -23.30
CA LYS A 25 20.58 8.93 -23.05
C LYS A 25 20.51 8.61 -21.56
N ILE A 26 21.54 8.96 -20.80
CA ILE A 26 21.58 8.73 -19.33
C ILE A 26 20.47 9.53 -18.64
N ILE A 27 20.30 10.81 -19.00
CA ILE A 27 19.23 11.66 -18.45
C ILE A 27 17.86 11.04 -18.72
N LYS A 28 17.57 10.65 -19.96
CA LYS A 28 16.30 10.03 -20.34
C LYS A 28 16.05 8.72 -19.58
N SER A 29 17.09 7.90 -19.40
CA SER A 29 16.99 6.67 -18.63
C SER A 29 16.63 6.94 -17.15
N LEU A 30 17.28 7.94 -16.53
CA LEU A 30 17.01 8.32 -15.15
C LEU A 30 15.62 8.96 -14.98
N GLU A 31 15.16 9.76 -15.94
CA GLU A 31 13.80 10.30 -15.97
C GLU A 31 12.75 9.20 -16.02
N SER A 32 12.97 8.20 -16.87
CA SER A 32 12.11 7.02 -16.95
C SER A 32 12.08 6.23 -15.64
N GLU A 33 13.23 6.07 -14.97
CA GLU A 33 13.30 5.42 -13.65
C GLU A 33 12.50 6.18 -12.59
N VAL A 34 12.66 7.51 -12.52
CA VAL A 34 11.91 8.37 -11.59
C VAL A 34 10.41 8.30 -11.85
N GLN A 35 9.98 8.40 -13.11
CA GLN A 35 8.56 8.31 -13.46
C GLN A 35 7.97 6.93 -13.14
N GLY A 36 8.69 5.85 -13.42
CA GLY A 36 8.26 4.49 -13.08
C GLY A 36 8.02 4.33 -11.58
N LYS A 37 8.97 4.79 -10.75
CA LYS A 37 8.84 4.73 -9.29
C LYS A 37 7.71 5.61 -8.75
N LYS A 38 7.50 6.79 -9.36
CA LYS A 38 6.37 7.66 -9.01
C LYS A 38 5.02 6.98 -9.24
N GLY A 39 4.86 6.27 -10.37
CA GLY A 39 3.64 5.51 -10.65
C GLY A 39 3.37 4.44 -9.60
N VAL A 40 4.39 3.65 -9.24
CA VAL A 40 4.27 2.61 -8.19
C VAL A 40 3.94 3.22 -6.83
N GLU A 41 4.55 4.35 -6.46
CA GLU A 41 4.24 5.07 -5.21
C GLU A 41 2.77 5.54 -5.18
N GLU A 42 2.26 6.08 -6.29
CA GLU A 42 0.86 6.54 -6.40
C GLU A 42 -0.13 5.38 -6.32
N ASP A 43 0.15 4.26 -7.01
CA ASP A 43 -0.70 3.07 -6.97
C ASP A 43 -0.72 2.43 -5.57
N GLY A 44 0.44 2.35 -4.91
CA GLY A 44 0.51 1.88 -3.52
C GLY A 44 -0.25 2.79 -2.56
N ARG A 45 -0.18 4.12 -2.72
CA ARG A 45 -0.98 5.06 -1.93
C ARG A 45 -2.49 4.86 -2.12
N ARG A 46 -2.94 4.59 -3.35
CA ARG A 46 -4.36 4.28 -3.62
C ARG A 46 -4.79 3.00 -2.92
N ALA A 47 -3.95 1.96 -2.95
CA ALA A 47 -4.23 0.71 -2.23
C ALA A 47 -4.30 0.94 -0.71
N MET A 48 -3.42 1.77 -0.13
CA MET A 48 -3.50 2.13 1.29
C MET A 48 -4.82 2.80 1.65
N LEU A 49 -5.28 3.76 0.84
CA LEU A 49 -6.55 4.46 1.07
C LEU A 49 -7.72 3.47 1.04
N SER A 50 -7.73 2.52 0.11
CA SER A 50 -8.76 1.48 0.03
C SER A 50 -8.77 0.57 1.26
N GLU A 51 -7.61 0.14 1.78
CA GLU A 51 -7.57 -0.66 3.02
C GLU A 51 -8.01 0.17 4.23
N GLN A 52 -7.68 1.47 4.26
CA GLN A 52 -8.11 2.39 5.30
C GLN A 52 -9.64 2.59 5.31
N GLU A 53 -10.25 2.71 4.14
CA GLU A 53 -11.70 2.75 3.98
C GLU A 53 -12.34 1.45 4.49
N TYR A 54 -11.83 0.29 4.06
CA TYR A 54 -12.33 -1.01 4.52
C TYR A 54 -12.24 -1.19 6.05
N MET A 55 -11.11 -0.83 6.67
CA MET A 55 -10.95 -0.86 8.14
C MET A 55 -11.93 0.10 8.84
N THR A 56 -12.22 1.24 8.23
CA THR A 56 -13.17 2.21 8.77
C THR A 56 -14.60 1.66 8.71
N ASP A 57 -14.97 1.03 7.60
CA ASP A 57 -16.27 0.39 7.43
C ASP A 57 -16.46 -0.74 8.44
N LEU A 58 -15.46 -1.60 8.63
CA LEU A 58 -15.47 -2.65 9.66
C LEU A 58 -15.69 -2.08 11.07
N ARG A 59 -14.96 -1.02 11.44
CA ARG A 59 -15.12 -0.38 12.76
C ARG A 59 -16.50 0.23 12.96
N ASN A 60 -17.15 0.67 11.89
CA ASN A 60 -18.47 1.28 11.95
C ASN A 60 -19.61 0.25 11.93
N SER A 61 -19.45 -0.87 11.22
CA SER A 61 -20.46 -1.94 11.16
C SER A 61 -20.51 -2.75 12.44
N TYR A 62 -19.35 -3.10 13.02
CA TYR A 62 -19.27 -3.99 14.17
C TYR A 62 -20.13 -3.57 15.38
N PRO A 63 -20.12 -2.30 15.86
CA PRO A 63 -20.97 -1.89 16.99
C PRO A 63 -22.47 -1.95 16.67
N LYS A 64 -22.86 -1.80 15.41
CA LYS A 64 -24.26 -1.93 14.99
C LYS A 64 -24.69 -3.39 15.02
N ASP A 65 -23.88 -4.28 14.47
CA ASP A 65 -24.18 -5.69 14.41
C ASP A 65 -24.18 -6.33 15.80
N LEU A 66 -23.21 -5.98 16.66
CA LEU A 66 -23.16 -6.43 18.04
C LEU A 66 -24.45 -6.05 18.81
N ARG A 67 -24.93 -4.81 18.64
CA ARG A 67 -26.19 -4.37 19.24
C ARG A 67 -27.39 -5.15 18.69
N ASN A 68 -27.39 -5.51 17.41
CA ASN A 68 -28.45 -6.32 16.83
C ASN A 68 -28.46 -7.73 17.46
N TYR A 69 -27.31 -8.38 17.58
CA TYR A 69 -27.19 -9.68 18.26
C TYR A 69 -27.64 -9.62 19.73
N GLU A 70 -27.28 -8.57 20.46
CA GLU A 70 -27.74 -8.36 21.84
C GLU A 70 -29.26 -8.18 21.92
N ASN A 71 -29.86 -7.43 20.99
CA ASN A 71 -31.31 -7.27 20.92
C ASN A 71 -32.02 -8.58 20.55
N ASP A 72 -31.46 -9.35 19.64
CA ASP A 72 -32.02 -10.64 19.22
C ASP A 72 -31.92 -11.67 20.34
N LYS A 73 -30.83 -11.64 21.13
CA LYS A 73 -30.73 -12.40 22.38
C LYS A 73 -31.89 -12.06 23.32
N GLN A 74 -32.18 -10.77 23.56
CA GLN A 74 -33.27 -10.37 24.45
C GLN A 74 -34.64 -10.84 23.93
N LYS A 75 -34.89 -10.72 22.63
CA LYS A 75 -36.13 -11.20 22.01
C LYS A 75 -36.26 -12.72 22.10
N GLY A 76 -35.24 -13.47 21.72
CA GLY A 76 -35.22 -14.93 21.78
C GLY A 76 -35.40 -15.45 23.20
N MET A 77 -34.80 -14.79 24.19
CA MET A 77 -35.00 -15.10 25.61
C MET A 77 -36.43 -14.82 26.07
N ALA A 78 -37.05 -13.72 25.61
CA ALA A 78 -38.44 -13.38 25.94
C ALA A 78 -39.45 -14.34 25.27
N GLU A 79 -39.15 -14.83 24.08
CA GLU A 79 -39.95 -15.86 23.37
C GLU A 79 -39.82 -17.21 24.08
N CYS A 80 -38.60 -17.65 24.35
CA CYS A 80 -38.32 -18.84 25.16
C CYS A 80 -39.05 -18.80 26.52
N ALA A 81 -39.12 -17.63 27.16
CA ALA A 81 -39.81 -17.48 28.43
C ALA A 81 -41.32 -17.76 28.38
N LYS A 82 -41.97 -17.60 27.21
CA LYS A 82 -43.40 -17.90 27.00
C LYS A 82 -43.65 -19.39 26.81
N GLU A 83 -42.64 -20.16 26.43
CA GLU A 83 -42.74 -21.60 26.19
C GLU A 83 -42.40 -22.40 27.46
N ARG A 84 -43.31 -23.29 27.86
CA ARG A 84 -43.18 -24.04 29.13
C ARG A 84 -42.05 -25.07 29.15
N ALA A 85 -41.57 -25.47 27.97
CA ALA A 85 -40.53 -26.50 27.79
C ALA A 85 -39.18 -25.91 27.35
N CYS A 86 -39.04 -24.59 27.22
CA CYS A 86 -37.80 -23.98 26.75
C CYS A 86 -36.75 -23.88 27.87
N ASP A 87 -35.52 -24.30 27.58
CA ASP A 87 -34.38 -24.12 28.46
C ASP A 87 -33.73 -22.76 28.23
N ARG A 88 -34.08 -21.79 29.10
CA ARG A 88 -33.56 -20.43 29.05
C ARG A 88 -32.04 -20.35 29.20
N ALA A 89 -31.43 -21.26 29.97
CA ALA A 89 -29.99 -21.25 30.17
C ALA A 89 -29.28 -21.68 28.87
N ALA A 90 -29.79 -22.74 28.23
CA ALA A 90 -29.28 -23.18 26.93
C ALA A 90 -29.50 -22.12 25.84
N THR A 91 -30.66 -21.48 25.79
CA THR A 91 -30.93 -20.39 24.83
C THR A 91 -29.98 -19.21 25.04
N ALA A 92 -29.76 -18.77 26.27
CA ALA A 92 -28.83 -17.68 26.57
C ALA A 92 -27.40 -18.02 26.13
N ALA A 93 -26.94 -19.24 26.45
CA ALA A 93 -25.60 -19.71 26.12
C ALA A 93 -25.35 -19.71 24.60
N ASN A 94 -26.32 -20.13 23.79
CA ASN A 94 -26.17 -20.14 22.32
C ASN A 94 -25.98 -18.73 21.75
N TYR A 95 -26.71 -17.73 22.25
CA TYR A 95 -26.54 -16.34 21.81
C TYR A 95 -25.21 -15.76 22.30
N ASP A 96 -24.78 -16.11 23.52
CA ASP A 96 -23.48 -15.69 24.06
C ASP A 96 -22.32 -16.26 23.25
N GLU A 97 -22.41 -17.53 22.85
CA GLU A 97 -21.45 -18.16 21.93
C GLU A 97 -21.45 -17.47 20.57
N THR A 98 -22.62 -17.18 19.99
CA THR A 98 -22.73 -16.46 18.71
C THR A 98 -22.09 -15.07 18.78
N ILE A 99 -22.38 -14.32 19.85
CA ILE A 99 -21.78 -13.00 20.08
C ILE A 99 -20.27 -13.14 20.22
N HIS A 100 -19.78 -14.14 20.97
CA HIS A 100 -18.36 -14.38 21.16
C HIS A 100 -17.65 -14.67 19.83
N LEU A 101 -18.17 -15.60 19.02
CA LEU A 101 -17.63 -15.94 17.70
C LEU A 101 -17.59 -14.72 16.77
N TYR A 102 -18.63 -13.90 16.79
CA TYR A 102 -18.68 -12.67 15.99
C TYR A 102 -17.58 -11.67 16.40
N LYS A 103 -17.28 -11.54 17.71
CA LYS A 103 -16.18 -10.71 18.20
C LYS A 103 -14.83 -11.23 17.72
N GLU A 104 -14.59 -12.53 17.84
CA GLU A 104 -13.33 -13.14 17.38
C GLU A 104 -13.12 -12.96 15.87
N GLN A 105 -14.18 -13.12 15.08
CA GLN A 105 -14.13 -12.89 13.64
C GLN A 105 -13.77 -11.44 13.33
N PHE A 106 -14.42 -10.47 13.97
CA PHE A 106 -14.11 -9.05 13.79
C PHE A 106 -12.64 -8.72 14.13
N GLU A 107 -12.15 -9.22 15.27
CA GLU A 107 -10.76 -9.01 15.68
C GLU A 107 -9.77 -9.61 14.68
N SER A 108 -10.08 -10.79 14.15
CA SER A 108 -9.29 -11.45 13.10
C SER A 108 -9.27 -10.64 11.81
N GLU A 109 -10.43 -10.21 11.31
CA GLU A 109 -10.54 -9.41 10.08
C GLU A 109 -9.83 -8.06 10.21
N MET A 110 -10.03 -7.37 11.33
CA MET A 110 -9.35 -6.11 11.63
C MET A 110 -7.84 -6.26 11.68
N LYS A 111 -7.34 -7.34 12.29
CA LYS A 111 -5.90 -7.63 12.34
C LYS A 111 -5.35 -7.86 10.93
N GLN A 112 -6.00 -8.71 10.14
CA GLN A 112 -5.57 -8.99 8.77
C GLN A 112 -5.57 -7.74 7.89
N ALA A 113 -6.58 -6.88 8.00
CA ALA A 113 -6.65 -5.62 7.27
C ALA A 113 -5.53 -4.64 7.70
N THR A 114 -5.26 -4.56 9.00
CA THR A 114 -4.17 -3.75 9.54
C THR A 114 -2.81 -4.24 9.03
N ASP A 115 -2.57 -5.55 9.04
CA ASP A 115 -1.32 -6.15 8.55
C ASP A 115 -1.10 -5.86 7.06
N ARG A 116 -2.16 -5.93 6.24
CA ARG A 116 -2.10 -5.53 4.82
C ARG A 116 -1.77 -4.06 4.65
N TYR A 117 -2.45 -3.18 5.39
CA TYR A 117 -2.19 -1.74 5.34
C TYR A 117 -0.72 -1.41 5.65
N MET A 118 -0.19 -1.97 6.74
CA MET A 118 1.21 -1.79 7.14
C MET A 118 2.19 -2.31 6.08
N GLY A 119 1.88 -3.47 5.47
CA GLY A 119 2.67 -4.03 4.38
C GLY A 119 2.75 -3.11 3.16
N ILE A 120 1.63 -2.47 2.79
CA ILE A 120 1.60 -1.50 1.69
C ILE A 120 2.35 -0.22 2.08
N GLU A 121 2.18 0.28 3.30
CA GLU A 121 2.87 1.48 3.80
C GLU A 121 4.39 1.34 3.71
N HIS A 122 4.92 0.21 4.14
CA HIS A 122 6.36 -0.09 4.04
C HIS A 122 6.82 -0.12 2.58
N SER A 123 6.09 -0.82 1.71
CA SER A 123 6.41 -0.89 0.28
C SER A 123 6.42 0.49 -0.39
N VAL A 124 5.41 1.32 -0.12
CA VAL A 124 5.33 2.71 -0.61
C VAL A 124 6.51 3.54 -0.11
N SER A 125 6.88 3.38 1.15
CA SER A 125 8.00 4.10 1.76
C SER A 125 9.34 3.72 1.13
N ASP A 126 9.56 2.44 0.84
CA ASP A 126 10.76 1.95 0.17
C ASP A 126 10.86 2.50 -1.27
N VAL A 127 9.76 2.42 -2.02
CA VAL A 127 9.67 2.98 -3.38
C VAL A 127 9.89 4.50 -3.37
N HIS A 128 9.34 5.21 -2.39
CA HIS A 128 9.55 6.64 -2.23
C HIS A 128 11.03 6.97 -2.01
N ARG A 129 11.71 6.26 -1.10
CA ARG A 129 13.15 6.43 -0.84
C ARG A 129 13.97 6.18 -2.10
N GLU A 130 13.63 5.14 -2.84
CA GLU A 130 14.25 4.81 -4.11
C GLU A 130 14.04 5.87 -5.19
N ARG A 131 12.84 6.47 -5.26
CA ARG A 131 12.53 7.57 -6.17
C ARG A 131 13.38 8.78 -5.85
N VAL A 132 13.43 9.20 -4.59
CA VAL A 132 14.23 10.36 -4.14
C VAL A 132 15.72 10.16 -4.46
N SER A 133 16.24 8.94 -4.29
CA SER A 133 17.61 8.59 -4.70
C SER A 133 17.82 8.74 -6.23
N ALA A 134 16.88 8.26 -7.05
CA ALA A 134 16.93 8.41 -8.50
C ALA A 134 16.84 9.89 -8.94
N GLU A 135 16.01 10.70 -8.29
CA GLU A 135 15.92 12.15 -8.51
C GLU A 135 17.23 12.86 -8.17
N GLY A 136 17.88 12.47 -7.07
CA GLY A 136 19.20 12.97 -6.69
C GLY A 136 20.26 12.67 -7.75
N ARG A 137 20.28 11.44 -8.28
CA ARG A 137 21.17 11.05 -9.40
C ARG A 137 20.86 11.85 -10.67
N LEU A 138 19.60 11.99 -11.05
CA LEU A 138 19.16 12.78 -12.20
C LEU A 138 19.62 14.24 -12.10
N SER A 139 19.41 14.86 -10.95
CA SER A 139 19.83 16.25 -10.69
C SER A 139 21.35 16.42 -10.80
N LYS A 140 22.13 15.49 -10.23
CA LYS A 140 23.59 15.51 -10.35
C LYS A 140 24.06 15.33 -11.80
N THR A 141 23.48 14.39 -12.53
CA THR A 141 23.81 14.16 -13.95
C THR A 141 23.49 15.37 -14.81
N ARG A 142 22.32 16.00 -14.62
CA ARG A 142 21.95 17.24 -15.34
C ARG A 142 22.94 18.39 -15.10
N ARG A 143 23.49 18.50 -13.89
CA ARG A 143 24.53 19.49 -13.57
C ARG A 143 25.87 19.18 -14.23
N ASN A 144 26.25 17.91 -14.30
CA ASN A 144 27.51 17.48 -14.91
C ASN A 144 27.49 17.51 -16.45
N CYS A 145 26.30 17.44 -17.06
CA CYS A 145 26.09 17.50 -18.50
C CYS A 145 25.81 18.92 -19.04
N ARG A 146 25.76 19.92 -18.16
CA ARG A 146 25.75 21.35 -18.51
C ARG A 146 27.17 21.89 -18.49
#